data_AF-A0ABD1P180-F1
#
_entry.id   AF-A0ABD1P180-F1
#
_cell.length_a   1.000
_cell.length_b   1.000
_cell.length_c   1.000
_cell.angle_alpha   90.00
_cell.angle_beta   90.00
_cell.angle_gamma   90.00
#
_symmetry.space_group_name_H-M   'P 1'
#
loop_
_entity.id
_entity.type
_entity.pdbx_description
1 polymer ?
#
loop_
_entity_poly.entity_id
_entity_poly.type
_entity_poly.pdbx_seq_one_letter_code
_entity_poly.pdbx_strand_id
1 'polypeptide(L)'
;MESALANHLSMKLSTSSLPSGTIFYLFIGLLTEDQNIMRAVKDDFIAVKERDPTCISYVHCFLNFKGYLACQAHRIAHNWWLTRRKILALLIQNRVSEVFAVDIHPGAKIGRGGFYFIMLSELLLEKQQ
;
A
#
# COMPACT_ATOMS: atom_id res chain seq x y z
N MET A 1 2.47 12.57 -7.72
CA MET A 1 2.80 11.53 -6.71
C MET A 1 2.05 10.24 -7.03
N GLU A 2 0.78 10.37 -7.35
CA GLU A 2 -0.18 9.40 -7.89
C GLU A 2 0.47 8.47 -8.92
N SER A 3 0.98 9.00 -10.04
CA SER A 3 1.60 8.19 -11.11
C SER A 3 2.84 7.43 -10.63
N ALA A 4 3.65 8.02 -9.76
CA ALA A 4 4.81 7.35 -9.19
C ALA A 4 4.39 6.19 -8.29
N LEU A 5 3.37 6.38 -7.44
CA LEU A 5 2.87 5.35 -6.53
C LEU A 5 2.19 4.22 -7.31
N ALA A 6 1.35 4.57 -8.29
CA ALA A 6 0.71 3.61 -9.18
C ALA A 6 1.75 2.76 -9.91
N ASN A 7 2.79 3.37 -10.47
CA ASN A 7 3.83 2.67 -11.19
C ASN A 7 4.67 1.76 -10.28
N HIS A 8 5.04 2.27 -9.09
CA HIS A 8 5.83 1.48 -8.15
C HIS A 8 5.08 0.26 -7.64
N LEU A 9 3.82 0.44 -7.22
CA LEU A 9 3.00 -0.68 -6.78
C LEU A 9 2.68 -1.64 -7.92
N SER A 10 2.42 -1.15 -9.14
CA SER A 10 2.13 -2.02 -10.27
C SER A 10 3.31 -2.90 -10.65
N MET A 11 4.53 -2.35 -10.64
CA MET A 11 5.74 -3.14 -10.88
C MET A 11 5.93 -4.21 -9.81
N LYS A 12 5.72 -3.86 -8.52
CA LYS A 12 5.86 -4.80 -7.40
C LYS A 12 4.80 -5.92 -7.40
N LEU A 13 3.55 -5.61 -7.74
CA LEU A 13 2.42 -6.54 -7.64
C LEU A 13 2.19 -7.38 -8.91
N SER A 14 2.86 -7.04 -10.01
CA SER A 14 2.69 -7.70 -11.31
C SER A 14 3.10 -9.18 -11.31
N THR A 15 2.50 -9.94 -12.24
CA THR A 15 2.85 -11.33 -12.56
C THR A 15 2.78 -11.56 -14.07
N SER A 16 3.17 -12.75 -14.51
CA SER A 16 2.96 -13.18 -15.91
C SER A 16 1.48 -13.14 -16.32
N SER A 17 0.56 -13.46 -15.40
CA SER A 17 -0.89 -13.42 -15.63
C SER A 17 -1.51 -12.04 -15.42
N LEU A 18 -0.85 -11.15 -14.68
CA LEU A 18 -1.35 -9.80 -14.38
C LEU A 18 -0.26 -8.75 -14.69
N PRO A 19 -0.23 -8.24 -15.94
CA PRO A 19 0.78 -7.28 -16.38
C PRO A 19 0.76 -5.98 -15.58
N SER A 20 1.94 -5.43 -15.32
CA SER A 20 2.11 -4.16 -14.59
C SER A 20 1.36 -3.00 -15.24
N GLY A 21 1.29 -2.94 -16.57
CA GLY A 21 0.53 -1.91 -17.29
C GLY A 21 -0.95 -1.89 -16.91
N THR A 22 -1.59 -3.07 -16.83
CA THR A 22 -3.00 -3.18 -16.43
C THR A 22 -3.22 -2.73 -14.99
N ILE A 23 -2.37 -3.17 -14.06
CA ILE A 23 -2.44 -2.74 -12.66
C ILE A 23 -2.22 -1.23 -12.55
N PHE A 24 -1.26 -0.68 -13.30
CA PHE A 24 -0.98 0.75 -13.33
C PHE A 24 -2.21 1.55 -13.74
N TYR A 25 -2.87 1.19 -14.85
CA TYR A 25 -4.08 1.88 -15.31
C TYR A 25 -5.22 1.83 -14.28
N LEU A 26 -5.41 0.69 -13.63
CA LEU A 26 -6.41 0.55 -12.57
C LEU A 26 -6.08 1.42 -11.36
N PHE A 27 -4.81 1.46 -10.94
CA PHE A 27 -4.38 2.22 -9.76
C PHE A 27 -4.39 3.71 -10.04
N ILE A 28 -3.86 4.16 -11.18
CA ILE A 28 -3.77 5.58 -11.49
C ILE A 28 -5.17 6.19 -11.60
N GLY A 29 -6.10 5.51 -12.29
CA GLY A 29 -7.49 5.99 -12.40
C GLY A 29 -8.10 6.24 -11.02
N LEU A 30 -7.95 5.27 -10.11
CA LEU A 30 -8.48 5.41 -8.76
C LEU A 30 -7.78 6.51 -7.94
N LEU A 31 -6.45 6.56 -7.98
CA LEU A 31 -5.67 7.54 -7.23
C LEU A 31 -5.91 8.98 -7.74
N THR A 32 -6.26 9.14 -9.02
CA THR A 32 -6.65 10.44 -9.58
C THR A 32 -8.08 10.83 -9.25
N GLU A 33 -9.00 9.87 -9.12
CA GLU A 33 -10.41 10.11 -8.82
C GLU A 33 -10.63 10.42 -7.33
N ASP A 34 -10.02 9.66 -6.42
CA ASP A 34 -10.25 9.78 -4.98
C ASP A 34 -9.12 10.51 -4.25
N GLN A 35 -9.30 11.81 -4.06
CA GLN A 35 -8.35 12.65 -3.31
C GLN A 35 -8.21 12.24 -1.84
N ASN A 36 -9.18 11.56 -1.24
CA ASN A 36 -9.07 11.14 0.16
C ASN A 36 -8.06 10.01 0.33
N ILE A 37 -7.96 9.10 -0.65
CA ILE A 37 -6.90 8.09 -0.68
C ILE A 37 -5.54 8.79 -0.73
N MET A 38 -5.37 9.77 -1.63
CA MET A 38 -4.10 10.48 -1.76
C MET A 38 -3.74 11.33 -0.54
N ARG A 39 -4.72 11.88 0.18
CA ARG A 39 -4.47 12.52 1.49
C ARG A 39 -3.97 11.49 2.50
N ALA A 40 -4.64 10.34 2.59
CA ALA A 40 -4.23 9.26 3.49
C ALA A 40 -2.81 8.74 3.19
N VAL A 41 -2.47 8.59 1.91
CA VAL A 41 -1.13 8.23 1.43
C VAL A 41 -0.08 9.21 1.97
N LYS A 42 -0.34 10.52 1.86
CA LYS A 42 0.58 11.57 2.34
C LYS A 42 0.68 11.59 3.86
N ASP A 43 -0.44 11.43 4.56
CA ASP A 43 -0.48 11.38 6.02
C ASP A 43 0.31 10.16 6.55
N ASP A 44 0.16 9.00 5.90
CA ASP A 44 0.95 7.79 6.21
C ASP A 44 2.44 8.05 5.96
N PHE A 45 2.79 8.78 4.90
CA PHE A 45 4.17 9.17 4.58
C PHE A 45 4.83 10.03 5.66
N ILE A 46 4.09 11.03 6.15
CA ILE A 46 4.55 11.90 7.23
C ILE A 46 4.71 11.09 8.51
N ALA A 47 3.72 10.26 8.85
CA ALA A 47 3.78 9.39 10.02
C ALA A 47 5.01 8.46 9.98
N VAL A 48 5.35 7.89 8.80
CA VAL A 48 6.57 7.08 8.62
C VAL A 48 7.85 7.84 8.86
N LYS A 49 7.94 9.05 8.35
CA LYS A 49 9.14 9.84 8.58
C LYS A 49 9.29 10.29 10.04
N GLU A 50 8.18 10.61 10.71
CA GLU A 50 8.20 11.15 12.08
C GLU A 50 8.42 10.08 13.15
N ARG A 51 7.90 8.87 12.94
CA ARG A 51 7.82 7.85 14.01
C ARG A 51 8.81 6.71 13.85
N ASP A 52 9.46 6.52 12.70
CA ASP A 52 10.47 5.47 12.50
C ASP A 52 11.86 6.08 12.36
N PRO A 53 12.75 5.87 13.34
CA PRO A 53 14.11 6.39 13.31
C PRO A 53 14.98 5.75 12.21
N THR A 54 14.58 4.59 11.67
CA THR A 54 15.28 3.92 10.56
C THR A 54 14.91 4.50 9.20
N CYS A 55 13.87 5.35 9.13
CA CYS A 55 13.48 6.05 7.92
C CYS A 55 14.46 7.19 7.62
N ILE A 56 15.51 6.89 6.86
CA ILE A 56 16.57 7.86 6.50
C ILE A 56 16.00 9.01 5.66
N SER A 57 15.12 8.72 4.69
CA SER A 57 14.51 9.72 3.81
C SER A 57 13.12 9.32 3.32
N TYR A 58 12.35 10.30 2.81
CA TYR A 58 11.05 10.04 2.17
C TYR A 58 11.16 9.10 0.96
N VAL A 59 12.24 9.21 0.19
CA VAL A 59 12.50 8.33 -0.96
C VAL A 59 12.78 6.90 -0.48
N HIS A 60 13.53 6.74 0.61
CA HIS A 60 13.77 5.44 1.23
C HIS A 60 12.46 4.77 1.65
N CYS A 61 11.57 5.52 2.31
CA CYS A 61 10.22 5.08 2.64
C CYS A 61 9.43 4.65 1.40
N PHE A 62 9.43 5.51 0.36
CA PHE A 62 8.69 5.26 -0.88
C PHE A 62 9.08 3.93 -1.53
N LEU A 63 10.38 3.65 -1.60
CA LEU A 63 10.89 2.57 -2.43
C LEU A 63 10.92 1.24 -1.70
N ASN A 64 11.31 1.23 -0.42
CA ASN A 64 11.73 0.00 0.26
C ASN A 64 10.78 -0.46 1.36
N PHE A 65 9.89 0.41 1.81
CA PHE A 65 9.15 0.17 3.02
C PHE A 65 7.88 -0.64 2.74
N LYS A 66 8.02 -1.97 2.84
CA LYS A 66 6.99 -2.95 2.47
C LYS A 66 5.66 -2.70 3.18
N GLY A 67 5.71 -2.40 4.47
CA GLY A 67 4.52 -2.07 5.24
C GLY A 67 3.75 -0.88 4.67
N TYR A 68 4.45 0.24 4.41
CA TYR A 68 3.82 1.40 3.78
C TYR A 68 3.20 1.04 2.43
N LEU A 69 3.91 0.31 1.57
CA LEU A 69 3.42 -0.10 0.25
C LEU A 69 2.19 -1.01 0.34
N ALA A 70 2.21 -1.97 1.27
CA ALA A 70 1.08 -2.85 1.55
C ALA A 70 -0.15 -2.05 2.02
N CYS A 71 0.04 -1.05 2.88
CA CYS A 71 -1.03 -0.16 3.31
C CYS A 71 -1.67 0.59 2.13
N GLN A 72 -0.84 1.15 1.24
CA GLN A 72 -1.38 1.92 0.12
C GLN A 72 -2.13 1.02 -0.87
N ALA A 73 -1.62 -0.19 -1.13
CA ALA A 73 -2.33 -1.19 -1.92
C ALA A 73 -3.65 -1.64 -1.26
N HIS A 74 -3.67 -1.79 0.07
CA HIS A 74 -4.89 -2.07 0.82
C HIS A 74 -5.92 -0.95 0.67
N ARG A 75 -5.54 0.32 0.74
CA ARG A 75 -6.48 1.45 0.57
C ARG A 75 -7.17 1.42 -0.80
N ILE A 76 -6.42 1.08 -1.85
CA ILE A 76 -6.95 0.89 -3.20
C ILE A 76 -7.93 -0.30 -3.21
N ALA A 77 -7.53 -1.45 -2.66
CA ALA A 77 -8.37 -2.64 -2.58
C ALA A 77 -9.64 -2.41 -1.74
N HIS A 78 -9.54 -1.66 -0.64
CA HIS A 78 -10.67 -1.28 0.21
C HIS A 78 -11.71 -0.47 -0.55
N ASN A 79 -11.26 0.48 -1.38
CA ASN A 79 -12.21 1.25 -2.18
C ASN A 79 -12.91 0.38 -3.24
N TRP A 80 -12.20 -0.56 -3.86
CA TRP A 80 -12.82 -1.56 -4.74
C TRP A 80 -13.79 -2.48 -4.01
N TRP A 81 -13.50 -2.82 -2.76
CA TRP A 81 -14.42 -3.58 -1.91
C TRP A 81 -15.73 -2.83 -1.67
N LEU A 82 -15.65 -1.54 -1.32
CA LEU A 82 -16.82 -0.68 -1.09
C LEU A 82 -17.63 -0.43 -2.37
N THR A 83 -16.96 -0.30 -3.52
CA THR A 83 -17.60 -0.10 -4.84
C THR A 83 -18.05 -1.41 -5.50
N ARG A 84 -18.14 -2.51 -4.72
CA ARG A 84 -18.58 -3.85 -5.15
C ARG A 84 -17.68 -4.56 -6.18
N ARG A 85 -16.48 -4.06 -6.46
CA ARG A 85 -15.45 -4.73 -7.27
C ARG A 85 -14.63 -5.72 -6.42
N LYS A 86 -15.33 -6.67 -5.77
CA LYS A 86 -14.73 -7.58 -4.76
C LYS A 86 -13.63 -8.49 -5.30
N ILE A 87 -13.79 -8.98 -6.54
CA ILE A 87 -12.80 -9.87 -7.16
C ILE A 87 -11.46 -9.14 -7.34
N LEU A 88 -11.49 -7.89 -7.81
CA LEU A 88 -10.28 -7.07 -7.95
C LEU A 88 -9.65 -6.76 -6.59
N ALA A 89 -10.48 -6.46 -5.59
CA ALA A 89 -9.99 -6.21 -4.23
C ALA A 89 -9.25 -7.43 -3.65
N LEU A 90 -9.82 -8.63 -3.76
CA LEU A 90 -9.22 -9.87 -3.29
C LEU A 90 -7.99 -10.25 -4.10
N LEU A 91 -8.00 -10.04 -5.41
CA LEU A 91 -6.83 -10.25 -6.26
C LEU A 91 -5.65 -9.41 -5.77
N ILE A 92 -5.85 -8.12 -5.51
CA ILE A 92 -4.79 -7.25 -4.98
C ILE A 92 -4.38 -7.65 -3.56
N GLN A 93 -5.32 -8.00 -2.67
CA GLN A 93 -4.95 -8.47 -1.33
C GLN A 93 -4.07 -9.72 -1.40
N ASN A 94 -4.39 -10.70 -2.24
CA ASN A 94 -3.54 -11.88 -2.44
C ASN A 94 -2.14 -11.48 -2.95
N ARG A 95 -2.05 -10.58 -3.95
CA ARG A 95 -0.76 -10.08 -4.45
C ARG A 95 0.05 -9.37 -3.36
N VAL A 96 -0.60 -8.57 -2.52
CA VAL A 96 0.03 -7.86 -1.40
C VAL A 96 0.54 -8.85 -0.36
N SER A 97 -0.23 -9.88 -0.04
CA SER A 97 0.19 -10.96 0.86
C SER A 97 1.41 -11.71 0.32
N GLU A 98 1.44 -12.02 -0.98
CA GLU A 98 2.58 -12.74 -1.58
C GLU A 98 3.85 -11.89 -1.65
N VAL A 99 3.74 -10.61 -2.00
CA VAL A 99 4.91 -9.75 -2.27
C VAL A 99 5.44 -9.07 -1.00
N PHE A 100 4.54 -8.68 -0.11
CA PHE A 100 4.88 -7.91 1.09
C PHE A 100 4.75 -8.71 2.39
N ALA A 101 4.29 -9.96 2.35
CA ALA A 101 3.99 -10.79 3.52
C ALA A 101 2.94 -10.19 4.47
N VAL A 102 2.14 -9.25 3.97
CA VAL A 102 1.10 -8.55 4.74
C VAL A 102 -0.26 -8.96 4.21
N ASP A 103 -1.07 -9.61 5.03
CA ASP A 103 -2.44 -9.99 4.68
C ASP A 103 -3.45 -9.10 5.41
N ILE A 104 -4.07 -8.19 4.66
CA ILE A 104 -5.11 -7.31 5.17
C ILE A 104 -6.35 -7.51 4.30
N HIS A 105 -7.40 -8.05 4.91
CA HIS A 105 -8.68 -8.23 4.23
C HIS A 105 -9.22 -6.88 3.73
N PRO A 106 -9.64 -6.73 2.45
CA PRO A 106 -10.08 -5.44 1.89
C PRO A 106 -11.24 -4.78 2.63
N GLY A 107 -12.08 -5.55 3.33
CA GLY A 107 -13.15 -5.03 4.18
C GLY A 107 -12.68 -4.35 5.48
N ALA A 108 -11.41 -4.50 5.86
CA ALA A 108 -10.84 -3.89 7.05
C ALA A 108 -10.71 -2.37 6.89
N LYS A 109 -11.16 -1.63 7.89
CA LYS A 109 -11.08 -0.16 7.92
C LYS A 109 -9.74 0.26 8.53
N ILE A 110 -8.87 0.85 7.71
CA ILE A 110 -7.59 1.41 8.17
C ILE A 110 -7.68 2.94 8.19
N GLY A 111 -7.57 3.53 9.38
CA GLY A 111 -7.53 4.98 9.56
C GLY A 111 -6.32 5.64 8.89
N ARG A 112 -6.36 6.96 8.73
CA ARG A 112 -5.21 7.75 8.24
C ARG A 112 -4.12 7.80 9.31
N GLY A 113 -2.87 7.51 8.97
CA GLY A 113 -1.76 7.45 9.93
C GLY A 113 -1.81 6.24 10.89
N GLY A 114 -2.73 5.29 10.67
CA GLY A 114 -2.95 4.12 11.53
C GLY A 114 -2.01 2.94 11.28
N PHE A 115 -1.29 2.94 10.16
CA PHE A 115 -0.43 1.81 9.79
C PHE A 115 0.80 1.64 10.70
N TYR A 116 1.22 2.69 11.42
CA TYR A 116 2.30 2.61 12.40
C TYR A 116 2.13 1.52 13.44
N PHE A 117 0.89 1.31 13.86
CA PHE A 117 0.58 0.38 14.92
C PHE A 117 0.73 -1.08 14.46
N ILE A 118 0.54 -1.35 13.16
CA ILE A 118 0.65 -2.70 12.58
C ILE A 118 2.12 -3.04 12.29
N MET A 119 2.95 -2.06 11.91
CA MET A 119 4.38 -2.32 11.66
C MET A 119 5.24 -2.50 12.90
N LEU A 120 4.86 -1.93 14.05
CA LEU A 120 5.66 -2.06 15.27
C LEU A 120 5.81 -3.52 15.70
N SER A 121 4.88 -4.41 15.36
CA SER A 121 5.03 -5.84 15.62
C SER A 121 6.05 -6.55 14.73
N GLU A 122 6.20 -6.17 13.45
CA GLU A 122 7.15 -6.83 12.53
C GLU A 122 8.58 -6.27 12.64
N LEU A 123 8.74 -4.94 12.77
CA LEU A 123 10.05 -4.31 12.90
C LEU A 123 10.75 -4.59 14.25
N LEU A 124 10.00 -4.91 15.31
CA LEU A 124 10.58 -5.40 16.57
C LEU A 124 11.08 -6.85 16.46
N LEU A 125 10.52 -7.66 15.57
CA LEU A 125 10.95 -9.05 15.35
C LEU A 125 12.25 -9.13 14.53
N GLU A 126 12.40 -8.29 13.49
CA GLU A 126 13.61 -8.28 12.66
C GLU A 126 14.84 -7.67 13.35
N LYS A 127 14.68 -6.86 14.41
CA LYS A 127 15.81 -6.32 15.20
C LYS A 127 16.27 -7.22 16.36
N GLN A 128 15.67 -8.40 16.53
CA GLN A 128 16.00 -9.39 17.56
C GLN A 128 16.69 -10.65 16.98
N GLN A 129 17.10 -10.62 15.70
CA GLN A 129 17.90 -11.65 15.01
C GLN A 129 19.19 -11.02 14.48
#